data_AF-A0A7C8IGY7-F1
#
_entry.id   AF-A0A7C8IGY7-F1
#
_cell.length_a   1.000
_cell.length_b   1.000
_cell.length_c   1.000
_cell.angle_alpha   90.00
_cell.angle_beta   90.00
_cell.angle_gamma   90.00
#
_symmetry.space_group_name_H-M   'P 1'
#
loop_
_entity.id
_entity.type
_entity.pdbx_description
1 polymer ?
#
loop_
_entity_poly.entity_id
_entity_poly.type
_entity_poly.pdbx_seq_one_letter_code
_entity_poly.pdbx_strand_id
1 'polypeptide(L)'
;MPPTIMNILFAAAGLLCPALALPADTSANSPHPLSSRALGINCRGSGLCPLATFENTANVGIIQLWHDVLANTDKDPGTVYNSGDHIVCIGTTVPITIGAGVSGGLEGLEGELSLETSGHIGTGGVCLFPQGGASLTLAQIRDLVDALGDHGCSTCGSVPIHFVDEGSNDPSSGILTSNYVGSPFCGGDCISSVGTN
;
A
#
# COMPACT_ATOMS: atom_id res chain seq x y z
N MET A 1 -59.25 -28.44 -37.21
CA MET A 1 -60.50 -27.67 -37.14
C MET A 1 -60.43 -26.80 -35.88
N PRO A 2 -60.30 -25.46 -36.01
CA PRO A 2 -60.42 -24.48 -34.94
C PRO A 2 -61.90 -24.02 -34.80
N PRO A 3 -62.27 -23.05 -33.94
CA PRO A 3 -61.79 -22.71 -32.60
C PRO A 3 -62.98 -22.56 -31.60
N THR A 4 -62.70 -22.31 -30.31
CA THR A 4 -63.64 -21.58 -29.46
C THR A 4 -62.90 -20.47 -28.72
N ILE A 5 -63.39 -19.26 -28.94
CA ILE A 5 -62.94 -17.97 -28.41
C ILE A 5 -63.46 -17.85 -26.98
N MET A 6 -62.61 -17.48 -26.03
CA MET A 6 -63.06 -16.99 -24.73
C MET A 6 -62.26 -15.75 -24.33
N ASN A 7 -63.02 -14.76 -23.88
CA ASN A 7 -62.70 -13.35 -23.83
C ASN A 7 -61.61 -12.95 -22.85
N ILE A 8 -60.96 -11.87 -23.26
CA ILE A 8 -60.09 -10.96 -22.53
C ILE A 8 -60.83 -10.41 -21.29
N LEU A 9 -60.23 -10.59 -20.10
CA LEU A 9 -60.45 -9.70 -18.96
C LEU A 9 -59.13 -9.01 -18.63
N PHE A 10 -59.09 -7.70 -18.86
CA PHE A 10 -58.10 -6.79 -18.30
C PHE A 10 -58.30 -6.72 -16.78
N ALA A 11 -57.30 -7.15 -16.02
CA ALA A 11 -57.14 -6.78 -14.62
C ALA A 11 -55.81 -6.05 -14.48
N ALA A 12 -55.87 -4.72 -14.50
CA ALA A 12 -54.79 -3.85 -14.07
C ALA A 12 -54.82 -3.77 -12.54
N ALA A 13 -53.85 -4.41 -11.89
CA ALA A 13 -53.42 -4.13 -10.52
C ALA A 13 -51.89 -4.12 -10.62
N GLY A 14 -51.21 -2.99 -10.48
CA GLY A 14 -51.19 -2.19 -9.27
C GLY A 14 -49.94 -2.61 -8.51
N LEU A 15 -48.91 -1.74 -8.58
CA LEU A 15 -47.60 -1.87 -7.95
C LEU A 15 -47.67 -2.41 -6.52
N LEU A 16 -46.65 -3.19 -6.12
CA LEU A 16 -45.85 -2.98 -4.89
C LEU A 16 -44.66 -3.96 -4.88
N CYS A 17 -43.45 -3.42 -5.08
CA CYS A 17 -42.20 -4.10 -4.75
C CYS A 17 -42.19 -4.49 -3.27
N PRO A 18 -41.85 -5.73 -2.88
CA PRO A 18 -41.29 -5.98 -1.58
C PRO A 18 -39.81 -5.56 -1.63
N ALA A 19 -39.50 -4.36 -1.13
CA ALA A 19 -38.14 -3.96 -0.84
C ALA A 19 -37.56 -4.94 0.20
N LEU A 20 -36.48 -5.63 -0.16
CA LEU A 20 -35.61 -6.33 0.77
C LEU A 20 -35.13 -5.32 1.81
N ALA A 21 -35.62 -5.42 3.04
CA ALA A 21 -34.99 -4.77 4.18
C ALA A 21 -33.85 -5.67 4.68
N LEU A 22 -32.61 -5.34 4.32
CA LEU A 22 -31.45 -5.81 5.09
C LEU A 22 -31.48 -5.10 6.46
N PRO A 23 -31.16 -5.79 7.57
CA PRO A 23 -30.92 -5.11 8.82
C PRO A 23 -29.65 -4.25 8.68
N ALA A 24 -29.79 -2.95 8.93
CA ALA A 24 -28.68 -2.06 9.16
C ALA A 24 -27.98 -2.48 10.45
N ASP A 25 -26.72 -2.91 10.37
CA ASP A 25 -25.85 -3.08 11.51
C ASP A 25 -25.68 -1.73 12.22
N THR A 26 -26.41 -1.53 13.31
CA THR A 26 -26.13 -0.48 14.27
C THR A 26 -24.87 -0.89 15.05
N SER A 27 -23.70 -0.60 14.47
CA SER A 27 -22.41 -0.68 15.16
C SER A 27 -22.41 0.34 16.29
N ALA A 28 -22.61 -0.15 17.51
CA ALA A 28 -22.56 0.63 18.74
C ALA A 28 -21.12 1.11 18.97
N ASN A 29 -20.89 2.40 18.76
CA ASN A 29 -19.70 3.11 19.20
C ASN A 29 -19.59 2.99 20.74
N SER A 30 -18.65 2.17 21.23
CA SER A 30 -18.26 2.11 22.64
C SER A 30 -16.89 2.76 22.83
N PRO A 31 -16.70 3.66 23.81
CA PRO A 31 -15.42 4.32 24.04
C PRO A 31 -14.51 3.40 24.87
N HIS A 32 -13.76 2.51 24.22
CA HIS A 32 -12.70 1.76 24.87
C HIS A 32 -11.36 2.54 24.84
N PRO A 33 -10.68 2.69 25.98
CA PRO A 33 -9.43 3.43 26.10
C PRO A 33 -8.26 2.65 25.49
N LEU A 34 -7.51 3.32 24.60
CA LEU A 34 -6.14 3.06 24.11
C LEU A 34 -5.55 1.64 24.34
N SER A 35 -6.24 0.61 23.87
CA SER A 35 -5.58 -0.60 23.39
C SER A 35 -5.03 -0.26 22.00
N SER A 36 -3.84 -0.74 21.65
CA SER A 36 -3.48 -0.94 20.24
C SER A 36 -4.58 -1.80 19.64
N ARG A 37 -5.65 -1.16 19.16
CA ARG A 37 -6.75 -1.79 18.44
C ARG A 37 -6.06 -2.67 17.41
N ALA A 38 -6.37 -3.97 17.44
CA ALA A 38 -6.07 -4.87 16.34
C ALA A 38 -6.74 -4.25 15.10
N LEU A 39 -6.00 -3.37 14.42
CA LEU A 39 -6.52 -2.60 13.30
C LEU A 39 -6.50 -3.45 12.03
N GLY A 40 -5.90 -4.65 12.09
CA GLY A 40 -5.77 -5.54 10.95
C GLY A 40 -5.11 -4.85 9.78
N ILE A 41 -5.48 -5.25 8.57
CA ILE A 41 -5.13 -4.51 7.37
C ILE A 41 -5.73 -3.10 7.40
N ASN A 42 -4.92 -2.09 7.11
CA ASN A 42 -5.36 -0.69 7.13
C ASN A 42 -4.40 0.22 6.36
N CYS A 43 -4.87 1.42 5.98
CA CYS A 43 -4.07 2.42 5.25
C CYS A 43 -3.54 3.55 6.15
N ARG A 44 -3.33 3.26 7.44
CA ARG A 44 -2.81 4.27 8.39
C ARG A 44 -1.30 4.38 8.25
N GLY A 45 -0.80 5.61 8.39
CA GLY A 45 0.62 5.90 8.44
C GLY A 45 0.88 7.24 9.11
N SER A 46 2.12 7.71 9.00
CA SER A 46 2.53 9.05 9.39
C SER A 46 1.74 10.11 8.62
N GLY A 47 1.52 11.28 9.24
CA GLY A 47 0.97 12.45 8.56
C GLY A 47 1.85 12.97 7.41
N LEU A 48 3.10 12.49 7.33
CA LEU A 48 4.04 12.80 6.25
C LEU A 48 3.91 11.86 5.04
N CYS A 49 3.13 10.78 5.13
CA CYS A 49 2.93 9.84 4.03
C CYS A 49 2.40 10.52 2.74
N PRO A 50 1.39 11.42 2.80
CA PRO A 50 0.96 12.17 1.61
C PRO A 50 2.01 13.17 1.11
N LEU A 51 2.95 13.58 1.96
CA LEU A 51 4.01 14.52 1.59
C LEU A 51 5.20 13.83 0.90
N ALA A 52 5.33 12.52 1.06
CA ALA A 52 6.41 11.77 0.45
C ALA A 52 6.24 11.52 -1.06
N THR A 53 5.10 11.89 -1.63
CA THR A 53 4.76 11.70 -3.05
C THR A 53 4.90 12.98 -3.88
N PHE A 54 5.60 14.01 -3.39
CA PHE A 54 5.46 15.39 -3.90
C PHE A 54 6.00 15.68 -5.32
N GLU A 55 6.63 14.73 -5.99
CA GLU A 55 6.93 14.82 -7.44
C GLU A 55 6.48 13.57 -8.21
N ASN A 56 5.29 13.05 -7.91
CA ASN A 56 4.70 11.98 -8.71
C ASN A 56 3.87 12.55 -9.87
N THR A 57 4.51 12.85 -11.00
CA THR A 57 3.84 13.25 -12.25
C THR A 57 3.04 12.11 -12.89
N ALA A 58 3.18 10.88 -12.40
CA ALA A 58 2.57 9.67 -12.95
C ALA A 58 1.24 9.27 -12.29
N ASN A 59 0.76 9.98 -11.26
CA ASN A 59 -0.42 9.61 -10.46
C ASN A 59 -0.40 8.15 -9.94
N VAL A 60 0.80 7.58 -9.70
CA VAL A 60 0.93 6.22 -9.13
C VAL A 60 1.15 6.30 -7.63
N GLY A 61 0.39 5.51 -6.86
CA GLY A 61 0.58 5.38 -5.41
C GLY A 61 1.89 4.66 -5.07
N ILE A 62 2.44 4.91 -3.89
CA ILE A 62 3.66 4.24 -3.43
C ILE A 62 3.44 2.73 -3.23
N ILE A 63 2.25 2.30 -2.84
CA ILE A 63 1.94 0.87 -2.75
C ILE A 63 1.99 0.20 -4.13
N GLN A 64 1.52 0.89 -5.18
CA GLN A 64 1.66 0.40 -6.56
C GLN A 64 3.14 0.34 -6.97
N LEU A 65 3.93 1.33 -6.58
CA LEU A 65 5.37 1.30 -6.81
C LEU A 65 6.04 0.11 -6.10
N TRP A 66 5.63 -0.22 -4.88
CA TRP A 66 6.10 -1.42 -4.18
C TRP A 66 5.76 -2.69 -4.94
N HIS A 67 4.51 -2.83 -5.40
CA HIS A 67 4.12 -3.94 -6.26
C HIS A 67 5.08 -4.06 -7.47
N ASP A 68 5.33 -2.96 -8.17
CA ASP A 68 6.14 -2.97 -9.39
C ASP A 68 7.63 -3.26 -9.10
N VAL A 69 8.20 -2.67 -8.04
CA VAL A 69 9.60 -2.93 -7.64
C VAL A 69 9.78 -4.37 -7.20
N LEU A 70 8.87 -4.90 -6.40
CA LEU A 70 8.95 -6.28 -5.91
C LEU A 70 8.72 -7.30 -7.03
N ALA A 71 7.91 -6.98 -8.04
CA ALA A 71 7.70 -7.84 -9.20
C ALA A 71 8.92 -7.87 -10.15
N ASN A 72 9.70 -6.78 -10.22
CA ASN A 72 10.80 -6.62 -11.18
C ASN A 72 12.21 -6.70 -10.54
N THR A 73 12.32 -6.93 -9.24
CA THR A 73 13.63 -7.16 -8.61
C THR A 73 14.21 -8.52 -8.99
N ASP A 74 15.55 -8.58 -9.07
CA ASP A 74 16.35 -9.78 -9.28
C ASP A 74 16.62 -10.57 -7.98
N LYS A 75 16.16 -10.07 -6.83
CA LYS A 75 16.29 -10.76 -5.54
C LYS A 75 15.56 -12.11 -5.54
N ASP A 76 16.18 -13.10 -4.90
CA ASP A 76 15.62 -14.44 -4.75
C ASP A 76 14.29 -14.38 -3.98
N PRO A 77 13.20 -15.02 -4.45
CA PRO A 77 11.91 -15.01 -3.75
C PRO A 77 11.95 -15.59 -2.32
N GLY A 78 12.94 -16.42 -2.01
CA GLY A 78 13.19 -16.97 -0.68
C GLY A 78 14.04 -16.08 0.23
N THR A 79 14.50 -14.91 -0.24
CA THR A 79 15.21 -13.93 0.59
C THR A 79 14.34 -13.54 1.77
N VAL A 80 14.89 -13.64 2.99
CA VAL A 80 14.15 -13.39 4.23
C VAL A 80 14.47 -11.99 4.76
N TYR A 81 13.41 -11.25 5.10
CA TYR A 81 13.48 -9.95 5.77
C TYR A 81 12.85 -10.07 7.15
N ASN A 82 13.57 -9.61 8.16
CA ASN A 82 13.15 -9.64 9.56
C ASN A 82 12.58 -8.31 10.00
N SER A 83 11.98 -8.31 11.19
CA SER A 83 11.46 -7.11 11.83
C SER A 83 12.52 -6.00 11.91
N GLY A 84 12.24 -4.87 11.26
CA GLY A 84 13.14 -3.72 11.17
C GLY A 84 13.98 -3.64 9.88
N ASP A 85 14.02 -4.70 9.07
CA ASP A 85 14.71 -4.68 7.79
C ASP A 85 13.92 -3.83 6.79
N HIS A 86 14.56 -2.79 6.26
CA HIS A 86 14.00 -2.00 5.18
C HIS A 86 14.20 -2.74 3.87
N ILE A 87 13.09 -3.21 3.30
CA ILE A 87 13.07 -3.97 2.04
C ILE A 87 13.33 -3.03 0.87
N VAL A 88 12.66 -1.88 0.86
CA VAL A 88 12.82 -0.81 -0.12
C VAL A 88 12.40 0.51 0.51
N CYS A 89 13.07 1.59 0.15
CA CYS A 89 12.72 2.95 0.57
C CYS A 89 12.77 3.89 -0.62
N ILE A 90 11.83 4.83 -0.67
CA ILE A 90 11.88 5.99 -1.56
C ILE A 90 12.10 7.24 -0.70
N GLY A 91 13.20 7.93 -0.96
CA GLY A 91 13.53 9.17 -0.27
C GLY A 91 12.70 10.34 -0.79
N THR A 92 12.39 11.29 0.09
CA THR A 92 11.94 12.61 -0.36
C THR A 92 13.17 13.47 -0.62
N THR A 93 13.50 13.70 -1.89
CA THR A 93 14.44 14.77 -2.23
C THR A 93 13.66 16.06 -2.19
N VAL A 94 13.76 16.84 -1.12
CA VAL A 94 13.22 18.19 -1.14
C VAL A 94 14.12 19.01 -2.08
N PRO A 95 13.61 19.61 -3.16
CA PRO A 95 14.38 20.58 -3.92
C PRO A 95 14.65 21.76 -2.98
N ILE A 96 15.90 21.87 -2.51
CA ILE A 96 16.30 23.00 -1.68
C ILE A 96 16.25 24.22 -2.60
N THR A 97 15.28 25.12 -2.40
CA THR A 97 15.40 26.46 -2.96
C THR A 97 16.49 27.15 -2.16
N ILE A 98 17.73 27.00 -2.59
CA ILE A 98 18.85 27.74 -2.01
C ILE A 98 18.74 29.18 -2.51
N GLY A 99 17.97 29.99 -1.79
CA GLY A 99 18.22 31.43 -1.75
C GLY A 99 19.58 31.64 -1.11
N ALA A 100 20.57 32.00 -1.94
CA ALA A 100 21.99 32.24 -1.62
C ALA A 100 22.91 30.99 -1.62
N GLY A 101 23.43 30.70 -2.82
CA GLY A 101 24.82 30.28 -3.03
C GLY A 101 25.22 28.90 -2.52
N VAL A 102 25.05 27.87 -3.37
CA VAL A 102 25.97 26.73 -3.41
C VAL A 102 26.37 26.52 -4.86
N SER A 103 27.66 26.72 -5.13
CA SER A 103 28.31 26.45 -6.40
C SER A 103 28.51 24.94 -6.56
N GLY A 104 27.76 24.32 -7.46
CA GLY A 104 27.94 22.95 -7.90
C GLY A 104 26.99 22.66 -9.06
N GLY A 105 27.45 22.85 -10.29
CA GLY A 105 26.63 22.66 -11.48
C GLY A 105 26.49 21.19 -11.86
N LEU A 106 25.37 20.85 -12.51
CA LEU A 106 25.35 19.80 -13.52
C LEU A 106 24.52 20.28 -14.72
N GLU A 107 25.23 20.52 -15.82
CA GLU A 107 24.66 20.75 -17.14
C GLU A 107 24.18 19.41 -17.73
N GLY A 108 22.96 19.40 -18.27
CA GLY A 108 22.50 18.44 -19.29
C GLY A 108 22.28 17.00 -18.86
N LEU A 109 21.03 16.63 -18.55
CA LEU A 109 20.53 15.25 -18.67
C LEU A 109 19.08 15.27 -19.14
N GLU A 110 18.90 15.10 -20.45
CA GLU A 110 17.66 14.57 -21.03
C GLU A 110 17.66 13.06 -20.78
N GLY A 111 16.85 12.60 -19.83
CA GLY A 111 16.46 11.19 -19.66
C GLY A 111 17.54 10.18 -19.24
N GLU A 112 17.68 9.95 -17.93
CA GLU A 112 17.94 8.64 -17.29
C GLU A 112 17.67 8.82 -15.78
N LEU A 113 16.76 8.03 -15.20
CA LEU A 113 16.52 8.04 -13.75
C LEU A 113 17.64 7.27 -13.06
N SER A 114 18.74 7.97 -12.78
CA SER A 114 19.87 7.42 -12.04
C SER A 114 19.72 7.76 -10.56
N LEU A 115 19.01 6.90 -9.84
CA LEU A 115 19.18 6.73 -8.40
C LEU A 115 20.60 6.19 -8.19
N GLU A 116 21.52 7.04 -7.73
CA GLU A 116 22.64 6.67 -6.85
C GLU A 116 23.22 7.93 -6.17
N THR A 117 22.98 8.08 -4.87
CA THR A 117 24.05 8.59 -4.01
C THR A 117 23.94 7.97 -2.62
N SER A 118 24.91 7.13 -2.32
CA SER A 118 25.14 6.51 -1.02
C SER A 118 25.51 7.62 -0.02
N GLY A 119 24.50 8.32 0.50
CA GLY A 119 24.64 9.48 1.37
C GLY A 119 23.51 10.49 1.21
N HIS A 120 22.25 10.06 1.40
CA HIS A 120 21.11 10.97 1.31
C HIS A 120 21.02 11.81 2.60
N ILE A 121 21.19 13.13 2.50
CA ILE A 121 20.60 14.10 3.44
C ILE A 121 19.08 14.17 3.23
N GLY A 122 18.40 13.02 3.31
CA GLY A 122 16.96 12.92 3.24
C GLY A 122 16.37 13.38 4.57
N THR A 123 15.42 14.31 4.52
CA THR A 123 14.56 14.65 5.68
C THR A 123 13.65 13.48 6.06
N GLY A 124 13.58 12.46 5.21
CA GLY A 124 13.01 11.14 5.42
C GLY A 124 12.60 10.48 4.09
N GLY A 125 11.77 9.45 4.16
CA GLY A 125 11.26 8.72 3.00
C GLY A 125 10.17 7.72 3.38
N VAL A 126 9.44 7.16 2.42
CA VAL A 126 8.51 6.05 2.68
C VAL A 126 9.26 4.75 2.45
N CYS A 127 9.18 3.86 3.43
CA CYS A 127 9.83 2.54 3.39
C CYS A 127 8.81 1.44 3.58
N LEU A 128 9.10 0.29 2.96
CA LEU A 128 8.43 -0.99 3.19
C LEU A 128 9.32 -1.85 4.11
N PHE A 129 8.76 -2.31 5.23
CA PHE A 129 9.51 -3.11 6.21
C PHE A 129 8.58 -4.00 7.06
N PRO A 130 9.02 -5.21 7.47
CA PRO A 130 8.33 -6.00 8.48
C PRO A 130 8.52 -5.39 9.87
N GLN A 131 7.53 -5.53 10.74
CA GLN A 131 7.66 -5.14 12.16
C GLN A 131 6.81 -6.04 13.07
N GLY A 132 7.00 -5.90 14.39
CA GLY A 132 6.27 -6.69 15.38
C GLY A 132 6.77 -8.15 15.48
N GLY A 133 8.05 -8.40 15.18
CA GLY A 133 8.62 -9.74 15.22
C GLY A 133 8.41 -10.56 13.94
N ALA A 134 7.80 -9.98 12.91
CA ALA A 134 7.63 -10.60 11.60
C ALA A 134 8.98 -11.03 10.99
N SER A 135 8.96 -12.17 10.32
CA SER A 135 10.03 -12.65 9.44
C SER A 135 9.36 -13.19 8.18
N LEU A 136 9.65 -12.58 7.04
CA LEU A 136 8.92 -12.79 5.80
C LEU A 136 9.89 -13.07 4.66
N THR A 137 9.53 -14.00 3.79
CA THR A 137 10.21 -14.13 2.50
C THR A 137 9.77 -13.03 1.54
N LEU A 138 10.60 -12.73 0.55
CA LEU A 138 10.24 -11.80 -0.54
C LEU A 138 8.93 -12.23 -1.24
N ALA A 139 8.70 -13.53 -1.41
CA ALA A 139 7.46 -14.06 -1.94
C ALA A 139 6.24 -13.66 -1.08
N GLN A 140 6.31 -13.84 0.24
CA GLN A 140 5.23 -13.42 1.15
C GLN A 140 5.02 -11.91 1.14
N ILE A 141 6.11 -11.14 1.04
CA ILE A 141 6.05 -9.67 0.97
C ILE A 141 5.30 -9.21 -0.28
N ARG A 142 5.49 -9.87 -1.44
CA ARG A 142 4.73 -9.58 -2.66
C ARG A 142 3.23 -9.75 -2.43
N ASP A 143 2.81 -10.91 -1.95
CA ASP A 143 1.39 -11.19 -1.68
C ASP A 143 0.76 -10.19 -0.69
N LEU A 144 1.50 -9.79 0.33
CA LEU A 144 1.04 -8.82 1.33
C LEU A 144 0.97 -7.38 0.77
N VAL A 145 1.86 -7.01 -0.15
CA VAL A 145 1.79 -5.72 -0.85
C VAL A 145 0.60 -5.68 -1.79
N ASP A 146 0.32 -6.78 -2.50
CA ASP A 146 -0.87 -6.92 -3.33
C ASP A 146 -2.13 -6.73 -2.48
N ALA A 147 -2.19 -7.36 -1.30
CA ALA A 147 -3.29 -7.18 -0.35
C ALA A 147 -3.47 -5.72 0.11
N LEU A 148 -2.38 -4.97 0.31
CA LEU A 148 -2.46 -3.53 0.62
C LEU A 148 -3.02 -2.71 -0.55
N GLY A 149 -2.61 -3.04 -1.78
CA GLY A 149 -3.11 -2.41 -3.00
C GLY A 149 -4.60 -2.69 -3.20
N ASP A 150 -5.02 -3.95 -3.09
CA ASP A 150 -6.41 -4.40 -3.20
C ASP A 150 -7.31 -3.83 -2.11
N HIS A 151 -6.76 -3.58 -0.92
CA HIS A 151 -7.45 -2.88 0.16
C HIS A 151 -7.61 -1.37 -0.12
N GLY A 152 -6.96 -0.82 -1.14
CA GLY A 152 -7.06 0.57 -1.56
C GLY A 152 -6.08 1.51 -0.87
N CYS A 153 -5.00 0.98 -0.29
CA CYS A 153 -3.95 1.82 0.29
C CYS A 153 -3.08 2.42 -0.82
N SER A 154 -2.99 3.76 -0.86
CA SER A 154 -2.25 4.46 -1.93
C SER A 154 -0.77 4.64 -1.59
N THR A 155 -0.44 5.13 -0.39
CA THR A 155 0.94 5.44 -0.01
C THR A 155 1.43 4.61 1.18
N CYS A 156 0.66 4.62 2.27
CA CYS A 156 1.03 3.97 3.52
C CYS A 156 -0.06 3.03 3.97
N GLY A 157 0.34 2.05 4.76
CA GLY A 157 -0.56 1.04 5.29
C GLY A 157 0.19 -0.04 6.04
N SER A 158 -0.55 -0.94 6.64
CA SER A 158 -0.01 -2.14 7.27
C SER A 158 -0.97 -3.31 7.11
N VAL A 159 -0.42 -4.51 7.02
CA VAL A 159 -1.17 -5.75 6.85
C VAL A 159 -0.58 -6.84 7.76
N PRO A 160 -1.42 -7.59 8.51
CA PRO A 160 -0.99 -8.75 9.27
C PRO A 160 -0.30 -9.80 8.40
N ILE A 161 0.77 -10.41 8.92
CA ILE A 161 1.53 -11.37 8.13
C ILE A 161 0.74 -12.62 7.76
N HIS A 162 -0.30 -12.95 8.53
CA HIS A 162 -1.18 -14.10 8.26
C HIS A 162 -2.47 -13.76 7.48
N PHE A 163 -2.50 -12.57 6.85
CA PHE A 163 -3.70 -12.09 6.18
C PHE A 163 -4.03 -12.87 4.91
N VAL A 164 -3.03 -13.26 4.12
CA VAL A 164 -3.24 -13.91 2.82
C VAL A 164 -3.30 -15.43 2.93
N ASP A 165 -2.40 -16.03 3.70
CA ASP A 165 -2.26 -17.48 3.88
C ASP A 165 -3.34 -18.07 4.82
N GLU A 166 -3.69 -17.37 5.89
CA GLU A 166 -4.68 -17.84 6.89
C GLU A 166 -5.99 -17.03 6.89
N GLY A 167 -6.07 -15.92 6.15
CA GLY A 167 -7.22 -15.01 6.23
C GLY A 167 -7.33 -14.26 7.56
N SER A 168 -6.26 -14.25 8.37
CA SER A 168 -6.26 -13.69 9.71
C SER A 168 -6.01 -12.18 9.68
N ASN A 169 -6.92 -11.42 10.30
CA ASN A 169 -6.77 -9.97 10.44
C ASN A 169 -6.15 -9.55 11.78
N ASP A 170 -5.49 -10.48 12.50
CA ASP A 170 -4.85 -10.22 13.79
C ASP A 170 -3.37 -9.82 13.61
N PRO A 171 -2.95 -8.61 14.02
CA PRO A 171 -1.57 -8.15 13.84
C PRO A 171 -0.57 -8.73 14.86
N SER A 172 -1.02 -9.59 15.79
CA SER A 172 -0.22 -9.99 16.96
C SER A 172 0.99 -10.87 16.63
N SER A 173 0.99 -11.56 15.49
CA SER A 173 2.15 -12.34 14.97
C SER A 173 3.16 -11.49 14.20
N GLY A 174 2.85 -10.22 13.94
CA GLY A 174 3.65 -9.31 13.13
C GLY A 174 2.87 -8.70 11.97
N ILE A 175 3.41 -7.64 11.41
CA ILE A 175 2.80 -6.89 10.31
C ILE A 175 3.86 -6.49 9.28
N LEU A 176 3.48 -6.46 8.01
CA LEU A 176 4.20 -5.73 6.97
C LEU A 176 3.71 -4.28 6.95
N THR A 177 4.62 -3.31 6.88
CA THR A 177 4.28 -1.89 6.98
C THR A 177 4.93 -1.09 5.87
N SER A 178 4.13 -0.26 5.19
CA SER A 178 4.58 0.86 4.37
C SER A 178 4.35 2.16 5.15
N ASN A 179 5.41 2.85 5.55
CA ASN A 179 5.29 4.09 6.33
C ASN A 179 6.47 5.05 6.12
N TYR A 180 6.27 6.32 6.47
CA TYR A 180 7.34 7.31 6.51
C TYR A 180 8.36 6.99 7.61
N VAL A 181 9.64 7.05 7.25
CA VAL A 181 10.80 6.90 8.12
C VAL A 181 11.68 8.14 7.97
N GLY A 182 12.04 8.76 9.10
CA GLY A 182 12.84 9.99 9.11
C GLY A 182 14.31 9.79 8.69
N SER A 183 14.83 8.57 8.85
CA SER A 183 16.16 8.17 8.41
C SER A 183 16.06 6.85 7.65
N PRO A 184 15.56 6.88 6.41
CA PRO A 184 15.45 5.68 5.60
C PRO A 184 16.86 5.12 5.39
N PHE A 185 17.04 3.85 5.70
CA PHE A 185 18.25 3.12 5.35
C PHE A 185 17.89 2.03 4.34
N CYS A 186 18.79 1.77 3.39
CA CYS A 186 18.71 0.63 2.48
C CYS A 186 20.08 -0.03 2.55
N GLY A 187 20.18 -1.12 3.30
CA GLY A 187 21.42 -1.88 3.52
C GLY A 187 21.17 -3.38 3.48
N GLY A 188 22.22 -4.17 3.28
CA GLY A 188 22.11 -5.63 3.19
C GLY A 188 21.31 -6.08 1.96
N ASP A 189 20.22 -6.82 2.19
CA ASP A 189 19.36 -7.41 1.15
C ASP A 189 18.26 -6.47 0.62
N CYS A 190 18.32 -5.19 0.97
CA CYS A 190 17.42 -4.17 0.43
C CYS A 190 17.45 -4.14 -1.12
N ILE A 191 16.31 -3.82 -1.71
CA ILE A 191 16.13 -3.63 -3.15
C ILE A 191 16.49 -2.18 -3.49
N SER A 192 17.72 -1.99 -4.00
CA SER A 192 18.22 -0.70 -4.50
C SER A 192 18.21 -0.59 -6.03
N SER A 193 17.88 -1.68 -6.73
CA SER A 193 17.82 -1.77 -8.18
C SER A 193 16.71 -2.72 -8.61
N VAL A 194 16.06 -2.42 -9.74
CA VAL A 194 15.19 -3.35 -10.46
C VAL A 194 15.97 -3.94 -11.63
N GLY A 195 15.78 -5.23 -11.93
CA GLY A 195 16.45 -5.87 -13.05
C GLY A 195 15.92 -5.33 -14.38
N THR A 196 16.80 -4.86 -15.26
CA THR A 196 16.43 -4.64 -16.67
C THR A 196 16.36 -6.00 -17.36
N ASN A 197 15.16 -6.46 -17.69
CA ASN A 197 14.99 -7.59 -18.61
C ASN A 197 15.50 -7.22 -20.01
#